data_AF-T1FY66-F1
#
_entry.id   AF-T1FY66-F1
#
_cell.length_a   1.000
_cell.length_b   1.000
_cell.length_c   1.000
_cell.angle_alpha   90.00
_cell.angle_beta   90.00
_cell.angle_gamma   90.00
#
_symmetry.space_group_name_H-M   'P 1'
#
loop_
_entity.id
_entity.type
_entity.pdbx_description
1 polymer ?
#
loop_
_entity_poly.entity_id
_entity_poly.type
_entity_poly.pdbx_seq_one_letter_code
_entity_poly.pdbx_strand_id
1 'polypeptide(L)'
;MFTALHACGDLSSHILNLFVDSDRATVLCLVGCCYNLLTEEFPSKEFHDNAAKQGLSYGYGFPMSSHLRNRSFHLGKNARSLASQPLDRLRVNQTVPSDTLFWRAVLQVILIEKLGNPKNKIELRVGKLNKKVNSFNEYVNKAIQKLNLDITVISDAEISDYYLRYSSHKDKYFAFYKLRTCMGPVIEALIQLDRLLFLLEQENTHSAFLIEIFDPVISPRCYSLIAIKQTSNERF
;
A
#
# COMPACT_ATOMS: atom_id res chain seq x y z
N MET A 1 -16.23 -13.12 21.07
CA MET A 1 -15.74 -11.83 20.56
C MET A 1 -14.47 -12.07 19.76
N PHE A 2 -14.32 -11.42 18.61
CA PHE A 2 -13.04 -11.36 17.90
C PHE A 2 -12.40 -9.99 18.08
N THR A 3 -11.12 -9.99 18.43
CA THR A 3 -10.32 -8.79 18.57
C THR A 3 -9.02 -8.99 17.80
N ALA A 4 -8.71 -8.07 16.90
CA ALA A 4 -7.45 -8.09 16.18
C ALA A 4 -6.88 -6.68 16.04
N LEU A 5 -5.68 -6.52 16.54
CA LEU A 5 -4.89 -5.31 16.42
C LEU A 5 -3.80 -5.54 15.39
N HIS A 6 -3.65 -4.58 14.48
CA HIS A 6 -2.67 -4.64 13.40
C HIS A 6 -2.82 -5.83 12.44
N ALA A 7 -4.07 -6.18 12.09
CA ALA A 7 -4.32 -7.20 11.09
C ALA A 7 -3.76 -6.77 9.72
N CYS A 8 -2.71 -7.45 9.25
CA CYS A 8 -1.98 -7.11 8.03
C CYS A 8 -2.48 -7.93 6.83
N GLY A 9 -2.53 -7.31 5.66
CA GLY A 9 -2.93 -7.94 4.40
C GLY A 9 -4.32 -8.58 4.50
N ASP A 10 -4.40 -9.82 4.05
CA ASP A 10 -5.66 -10.58 4.01
C ASP A 10 -6.15 -11.04 5.38
N LEU A 11 -5.34 -10.91 6.45
CA LEU A 11 -5.74 -11.30 7.80
C LEU A 11 -7.02 -10.57 8.23
N SER A 12 -7.16 -9.28 7.91
CA SER A 12 -8.38 -8.53 8.20
C SER A 12 -9.60 -9.16 7.51
N SER A 13 -9.47 -9.50 6.23
CA SER A 13 -10.56 -10.07 5.42
C SER A 13 -10.92 -11.48 5.88
N HIS A 14 -9.94 -12.29 6.27
CA HIS A 14 -10.19 -13.61 6.86
C HIS A 14 -10.91 -13.52 8.21
N ILE A 15 -10.52 -12.58 9.09
CA ILE A 15 -11.19 -12.38 10.37
C ILE A 15 -12.64 -11.92 10.15
N LEU A 16 -12.88 -11.09 9.15
CA LEU A 16 -14.23 -10.65 8.78
C LEU A 16 -15.07 -11.84 8.31
N ASN A 17 -14.57 -12.68 7.41
CA ASN A 17 -15.29 -13.89 6.98
C ASN A 17 -15.53 -14.85 8.15
N LEU A 18 -14.51 -15.13 8.97
CA LEU A 18 -14.65 -15.96 10.18
C LEU A 18 -15.67 -15.39 11.17
N PHE A 19 -15.73 -14.07 11.31
CA PHE A 19 -16.73 -13.41 12.15
C PHE A 19 -18.13 -13.65 11.62
N VAL A 20 -18.35 -13.47 10.31
CA VAL A 20 -19.64 -13.70 9.67
C VAL A 20 -20.08 -15.15 9.81
N ASP A 21 -19.18 -16.10 9.53
CA ASP A 21 -19.43 -17.55 9.58
C ASP A 21 -19.63 -18.10 11.01
N SER A 22 -19.19 -17.37 12.04
CA SER A 22 -19.23 -17.83 13.43
C SER A 22 -20.49 -17.37 14.17
N ASP A 23 -21.35 -18.31 14.56
CA ASP A 23 -22.51 -18.03 15.42
C ASP A 23 -22.14 -17.68 16.87
N ARG A 24 -20.92 -18.04 17.31
CA ARG A 24 -20.45 -17.80 18.68
C ARG A 24 -19.86 -16.42 18.88
N ALA A 25 -19.36 -15.79 17.81
CA ALA A 25 -18.75 -14.48 17.88
C ALA A 25 -19.81 -13.39 17.67
N THR A 26 -20.25 -12.76 18.76
CA THR A 26 -21.28 -11.70 18.72
C THR A 26 -20.71 -10.29 18.52
N VAL A 27 -19.43 -10.08 18.79
CA VAL A 27 -18.75 -8.77 18.72
C VAL A 27 -17.42 -8.91 17.99
N LEU A 28 -17.13 -7.95 17.12
CA LEU A 28 -15.87 -7.77 16.40
C LEU A 28 -15.24 -6.42 16.76
N CYS A 29 -13.92 -6.40 16.96
CA CYS A 29 -13.09 -5.20 16.99
C CYS A 29 -11.82 -5.45 16.15
N LEU A 30 -11.70 -4.78 15.01
CA LEU A 30 -10.66 -5.05 14.02
C LEU A 30 -9.93 -3.77 13.59
N VAL A 31 -8.64 -3.68 13.91
CA VAL A 31 -7.75 -2.61 13.47
C VAL A 31 -6.85 -3.14 12.35
N GLY A 32 -7.06 -2.62 11.13
CA GLY A 32 -6.21 -2.92 9.98
C GLY A 32 -4.83 -2.26 10.10
N CYS A 33 -3.81 -2.86 9.47
CA CYS A 33 -2.48 -2.25 9.41
C CYS A 33 -1.93 -2.22 7.99
N CYS A 34 -1.26 -3.26 7.51
CA CYS A 34 -0.54 -3.18 6.23
C CYS A 34 -1.42 -3.60 5.05
N TYR A 35 -1.74 -2.67 4.13
CA TYR A 35 -2.54 -3.01 2.93
C TYR A 35 -1.69 -3.44 1.73
N ASN A 36 -0.37 -3.23 1.77
CA ASN A 36 0.54 -3.57 0.66
C ASN A 36 0.57 -5.08 0.31
N LEU A 37 0.14 -5.94 1.22
CA LEU A 37 0.07 -7.39 1.04
C LEU A 37 -1.36 -7.91 0.79
N LEU A 38 -2.34 -7.02 0.69
CA LEU A 38 -3.72 -7.38 0.39
C LEU A 38 -3.80 -7.99 -1.01
N THR A 39 -4.51 -9.10 -1.14
CA THR A 39 -4.82 -9.72 -2.44
C THR A 39 -6.02 -9.04 -3.08
N GLU A 40 -6.04 -8.97 -4.40
CA GLU A 40 -7.13 -8.35 -5.16
C GLU A 40 -7.76 -9.36 -6.12
N GLU A 41 -9.10 -9.40 -6.14
CA GLU A 41 -9.88 -10.29 -7.01
C GLU A 41 -9.78 -9.89 -8.49
N PHE A 42 -9.70 -8.59 -8.78
CA PHE A 42 -9.69 -8.04 -10.14
C PHE A 42 -8.37 -7.32 -10.47
N PRO A 43 -7.20 -8.00 -10.45
CA PRO A 43 -5.92 -7.33 -10.65
C PRO A 43 -5.81 -6.71 -12.05
N SER A 44 -5.39 -5.43 -12.13
CA SER A 44 -5.14 -4.76 -13.40
C SER A 44 -4.01 -5.45 -14.18
N LYS A 45 -4.18 -5.66 -15.49
CA LYS A 45 -3.09 -6.16 -16.37
C LYS A 45 -1.94 -5.16 -16.53
N GLU A 46 -2.19 -3.87 -16.29
CA GLU A 46 -1.21 -2.79 -16.53
C GLU A 46 -0.09 -2.76 -15.48
N PHE A 47 -0.39 -3.15 -14.25
CA PHE A 47 0.59 -3.27 -13.17
C PHE A 47 0.88 -4.75 -12.97
N HIS A 48 2.11 -5.19 -13.29
CA HIS A 48 2.57 -6.55 -13.03
C HIS A 48 2.66 -6.75 -11.51
N ASP A 49 1.52 -7.01 -10.90
CA ASP A 49 1.48 -7.66 -9.61
C ASP A 49 1.75 -9.12 -9.87
N ASN A 50 3.02 -9.51 -9.66
CA ASN A 50 3.42 -10.89 -9.40
C ASN A 50 2.74 -11.33 -8.10
N ALA A 51 1.45 -11.54 -8.19
CA ALA A 51 0.70 -12.65 -7.68
C ALA A 51 -0.78 -12.22 -7.69
N ALA A 52 -1.51 -12.70 -8.68
CA ALA A 52 -2.75 -13.39 -8.35
C ALA A 52 -2.37 -14.50 -7.35
N LYS A 53 -2.15 -14.13 -6.08
CA LYS A 53 -2.13 -15.13 -5.02
C LYS A 53 -3.54 -15.65 -5.08
N GLN A 54 -3.71 -16.89 -5.54
CA GLN A 54 -4.98 -17.59 -5.38
C GLN A 54 -5.45 -17.30 -3.96
N GLY A 55 -6.66 -16.73 -3.85
CA GLY A 55 -7.26 -16.47 -2.56
C GLY A 55 -7.07 -17.71 -1.70
N LEU A 56 -6.68 -17.51 -0.44
CA LEU A 56 -6.67 -18.60 0.54
C LEU A 56 -8.10 -19.16 0.68
N SER A 57 -8.32 -20.14 1.55
CA SER A 57 -9.66 -20.76 1.72
C SER A 57 -10.83 -19.78 1.91
N TYR A 58 -10.55 -18.54 2.31
CA TYR A 58 -11.52 -17.46 2.53
C TYR A 58 -11.57 -16.40 1.42
N GLY A 59 -11.02 -16.68 0.23
CA GLY A 59 -11.10 -15.79 -0.94
C GLY A 59 -10.04 -14.68 -0.98
N TYR A 60 -10.36 -13.58 -1.67
CA TYR A 60 -9.48 -12.42 -1.86
C TYR A 60 -9.63 -11.38 -0.73
N GLY A 61 -8.56 -10.64 -0.47
CA GLY A 61 -8.54 -9.58 0.53
C GLY A 61 -9.36 -8.33 0.17
N PHE A 62 -9.53 -8.04 -1.12
CA PHE A 62 -10.27 -6.89 -1.64
C PHE A 62 -10.77 -7.12 -3.08
N PRO A 63 -11.93 -6.55 -3.47
CA PRO A 63 -12.94 -5.98 -2.59
C PRO A 63 -13.69 -7.07 -1.81
N MET A 64 -14.28 -6.69 -0.67
CA MET A 64 -15.13 -7.55 0.15
C MET A 64 -16.62 -7.29 -0.09
N SER A 65 -17.02 -6.02 -0.27
CA SER A 65 -18.43 -5.68 -0.48
C SER A 65 -18.92 -6.12 -1.86
N SER A 66 -20.19 -6.50 -1.91
CA SER A 66 -20.90 -6.77 -3.16
C SER A 66 -20.89 -5.53 -4.06
N HIS A 67 -20.99 -4.33 -3.46
CA HIS A 67 -20.94 -3.06 -4.19
C HIS A 67 -19.68 -2.87 -5.05
N LEU A 68 -18.49 -3.07 -4.47
CA LEU A 68 -17.23 -2.93 -5.22
C LEU A 68 -16.94 -4.13 -6.11
N ARG A 69 -17.35 -5.35 -5.71
CA ARG A 69 -17.25 -6.55 -6.56
C ARG A 69 -18.05 -6.42 -7.84
N ASN A 70 -19.29 -5.92 -7.77
CA ASN A 70 -20.15 -5.71 -8.94
C ASN A 70 -19.57 -4.70 -9.94
N ARG A 71 -18.63 -3.85 -9.51
CA ARG A 71 -17.92 -2.89 -10.36
C ARG A 71 -16.55 -3.39 -10.82
N SER A 72 -16.17 -4.61 -10.43
CA SER A 72 -14.82 -5.17 -10.63
C SER A 72 -13.73 -4.19 -10.19
N PHE A 73 -13.98 -3.50 -9.07
CA PHE A 73 -13.10 -2.43 -8.61
C PHE A 73 -11.77 -2.99 -8.11
N HIS A 74 -10.69 -2.26 -8.38
CA HIS A 74 -9.33 -2.62 -8.00
C HIS A 74 -8.50 -1.37 -7.68
N LEU A 75 -7.47 -1.53 -6.86
CA LEU A 75 -6.57 -0.49 -6.38
C LEU A 75 -5.20 -0.58 -7.04
N GLY A 76 -4.63 -1.78 -7.06
CA GLY A 76 -3.25 -2.05 -7.44
C GLY A 76 -2.22 -1.71 -6.36
N LYS A 77 -1.04 -2.34 -6.46
CA LYS A 77 0.03 -2.27 -5.45
C LYS A 77 0.48 -0.86 -5.03
N ASN A 78 0.51 0.09 -5.95
CA ASN A 78 0.95 1.46 -5.64
C ASN A 78 -0.03 2.16 -4.70
N ALA A 79 -1.34 1.99 -4.92
CA ALA A 79 -2.38 2.55 -4.06
C ALA A 79 -2.37 1.86 -2.70
N ARG A 80 -2.30 0.52 -2.66
CA ARG A 80 -2.19 -0.26 -1.42
C ARG A 80 -0.97 0.09 -0.57
N SER A 81 0.17 0.35 -1.20
CA SER A 81 1.40 0.78 -0.51
C SER A 81 1.26 2.20 0.06
N LEU A 82 0.53 3.06 -0.64
CA LEU A 82 0.30 4.45 -0.25
C LEU A 82 -0.69 4.57 0.91
N ALA A 83 -1.72 3.71 0.91
CA ALA A 83 -2.61 3.52 2.06
C ALA A 83 -1.87 3.09 3.33
N SER A 84 -0.57 2.76 3.23
CA SER A 84 0.27 2.42 4.36
C SER A 84 1.24 3.47 4.84
N GLN A 85 1.10 4.71 4.36
CA GLN A 85 1.92 5.83 4.79
C GLN A 85 1.31 6.55 6.00
N PRO A 86 2.09 6.81 7.07
CA PRO A 86 1.59 7.47 8.27
C PRO A 86 1.59 9.01 8.11
N LEU A 87 0.60 9.55 7.39
CA LEU A 87 0.57 10.98 7.01
C LEU A 87 0.68 11.92 8.22
N ASP A 88 -0.07 11.71 9.29
CA ASP A 88 -0.04 12.59 10.47
C ASP A 88 1.31 12.61 11.16
N ARG A 89 1.95 11.45 11.30
CA ARG A 89 3.32 11.37 11.81
C ARG A 89 4.31 12.10 10.92
N LEU A 90 4.17 11.98 9.59
CA LEU A 90 5.02 12.68 8.64
C LEU A 90 4.83 14.20 8.72
N ARG A 91 3.59 14.65 8.92
CA ARG A 91 3.22 16.06 9.09
C ARG A 91 3.83 16.64 10.38
N VAL A 92 3.66 15.97 11.52
CA VAL A 92 4.19 16.43 12.82
C VAL A 92 5.71 16.47 12.82
N ASN A 93 6.36 15.43 12.29
CA ASN A 93 7.83 15.37 12.26
C ASN A 93 8.44 16.22 11.13
N GLN A 94 7.63 16.92 10.33
CA GLN A 94 8.05 17.68 9.15
C GLN A 94 9.03 16.90 8.27
N THR A 95 8.76 15.60 8.09
CA THR A 95 9.76 14.67 7.56
C THR A 95 9.97 14.97 6.08
N VAL A 96 11.22 15.29 5.71
CA VAL A 96 11.59 15.51 4.31
C VAL A 96 11.83 14.15 3.65
N PRO A 97 11.34 13.92 2.42
CA PRO A 97 11.65 12.69 1.68
C PRO A 97 13.17 12.52 1.53
N SER A 98 13.65 11.29 1.65
CA SER A 98 15.08 11.00 1.45
C SER A 98 15.51 11.33 0.02
N ASP A 99 16.70 11.89 -0.13
CA ASP A 99 17.37 12.11 -1.42
C ASP A 99 17.41 10.84 -2.29
N THR A 100 17.46 9.66 -1.67
CA THR A 100 17.41 8.37 -2.38
C THR A 100 16.15 8.21 -3.22
N LEU A 101 15.01 8.80 -2.84
CA LEU A 101 13.79 8.79 -3.65
C LEU A 101 13.94 9.62 -4.92
N PHE A 102 14.64 10.75 -4.84
CA PHE A 102 14.94 11.57 -6.01
C PHE A 102 15.97 10.88 -6.90
N TRP A 103 17.03 10.31 -6.31
CA TRP A 103 18.03 9.50 -7.01
C TRP A 103 17.41 8.32 -7.77
N ARG A 104 16.38 7.67 -7.20
CA ARG A 104 15.61 6.63 -7.90
C ARG A 104 14.93 7.14 -9.17
N ALA A 105 14.38 8.36 -9.14
CA ALA A 105 13.73 8.96 -10.30
C ALA A 105 14.76 9.30 -11.39
N VAL A 106 15.91 9.87 -11.02
CA VAL A 106 16.98 10.16 -11.97
C VAL A 106 17.58 8.87 -12.55
N LEU A 107 17.77 7.83 -11.72
CA LEU A 107 18.20 6.51 -12.20
C LEU A 107 17.21 5.95 -13.24
N GLN A 108 15.90 6.12 -13.03
CA GLN A 108 14.92 5.66 -14.00
C GLN A 108 15.07 6.36 -15.36
N VAL A 109 15.38 7.66 -15.38
CA VAL A 109 15.69 8.40 -16.62
C VAL A 109 16.94 7.83 -17.29
N ILE A 110 18.02 7.61 -16.53
CA ILE A 110 19.27 7.01 -17.04
C ILE A 110 18.97 5.66 -17.70
N LEU A 111 18.23 4.79 -17.03
CA LEU A 111 17.91 3.46 -17.56
C LEU A 111 17.08 3.52 -18.85
N ILE A 112 16.10 4.41 -18.93
CA ILE A 112 15.28 4.59 -20.14
C ILE A 112 16.11 5.11 -21.31
N GLU A 113 16.98 6.09 -21.08
CA GLU A 113 17.80 6.69 -22.13
C GLU A 113 18.91 5.75 -22.61
N LYS A 114 19.54 5.00 -21.71
CA LYS A 114 20.67 4.12 -22.05
C LYS A 114 20.25 2.74 -22.57
N LEU A 115 19.16 2.18 -22.05
CA LEU A 115 18.71 0.82 -22.38
C LEU A 115 17.46 0.79 -23.27
N GLY A 116 16.89 1.97 -23.59
CA GLY A 116 15.62 2.10 -24.29
C GLY A 116 14.41 1.87 -23.38
N ASN A 117 13.22 2.27 -23.84
CA ASN A 117 11.98 2.02 -23.11
C ASN A 117 11.68 0.51 -23.14
N PRO A 118 11.70 -0.20 -22.00
CA PRO A 118 11.42 -1.62 -21.97
C PRO A 118 9.93 -1.84 -22.20
N LYS A 119 9.51 -1.91 -23.48
CA LYS A 119 8.18 -2.37 -23.89
C LYS A 119 7.87 -3.76 -23.33
N ASN A 120 8.91 -4.56 -23.06
CA ASN A 120 8.86 -5.79 -22.30
C ASN A 120 9.41 -5.54 -20.89
N LYS A 121 8.50 -5.38 -19.92
CA LYS A 121 8.78 -5.12 -18.51
C LYS A 121 9.60 -6.25 -17.87
N ILE A 122 10.92 -6.23 -18.06
CA ILE A 122 11.81 -6.70 -17.01
C ILE A 122 11.73 -5.62 -15.94
N GLU A 123 11.05 -5.93 -14.84
CA GLU A 123 10.88 -5.03 -13.71
C GLU A 123 12.25 -4.68 -13.13
N LEU A 124 12.87 -3.59 -13.61
CA LEU A 124 14.09 -3.03 -13.03
C LEU A 124 13.76 -2.44 -11.64
N ARG A 125 13.54 -3.32 -10.68
CA ARG A 125 13.18 -3.00 -9.29
C ARG A 125 14.42 -3.10 -8.42
N VAL A 126 15.06 -1.96 -8.18
CA VAL A 126 16.21 -1.85 -7.27
C VAL A 126 15.88 -2.35 -5.85
N GLY A 127 14.64 -2.20 -5.38
CA GLY A 127 14.25 -2.55 -4.01
C GLY A 127 15.02 -1.75 -2.94
N LYS A 128 15.17 -2.33 -1.73
CA LYS A 128 15.95 -1.75 -0.63
C LYS A 128 17.45 -1.99 -0.83
N LEU A 129 18.28 -0.96 -0.64
CA LEU A 129 19.75 -1.11 -0.61
C LEU A 129 20.18 -1.33 0.84
N ASN A 130 21.01 -2.34 1.09
CA ASN A 130 21.38 -2.79 2.45
C ASN A 130 22.43 -1.89 3.13
N LYS A 131 23.16 -1.08 2.37
CA LYS A 131 24.18 -0.16 2.88
C LYS A 131 23.69 1.28 2.73
N LYS A 132 23.94 2.12 3.73
CA LYS A 132 23.75 3.57 3.61
C LYS A 132 24.53 4.05 2.38
N VAL A 133 23.90 4.94 1.62
CA VAL A 133 24.46 5.50 0.40
C VAL A 133 24.56 6.99 0.61
N ASN A 134 25.75 7.56 0.37
CA ASN A 134 26.04 8.94 0.71
C ASN A 134 26.13 9.86 -0.52
N SER A 135 26.20 9.29 -1.72
CA SER A 135 26.24 10.06 -2.97
C SER A 135 25.38 9.44 -4.07
N PHE A 136 25.04 10.25 -5.08
CA PHE A 136 24.28 9.77 -6.24
C PHE A 136 25.05 8.73 -7.05
N ASN A 137 26.36 8.92 -7.28
CA ASN A 137 27.21 7.92 -7.94
C ASN A 137 27.20 6.58 -7.22
N GLU A 138 27.39 6.60 -5.90
CA GLU A 138 27.34 5.39 -5.10
C GLU A 138 25.97 4.70 -5.19
N TYR A 139 24.89 5.50 -5.25
CA TYR A 139 23.53 4.99 -5.43
C TYR A 139 23.35 4.26 -6.76
N VAL A 140 23.75 4.91 -7.86
CA VAL A 140 23.61 4.37 -9.22
C VAL A 140 24.45 3.12 -9.38
N ASN A 141 25.72 3.14 -8.98
CA ASN A 141 26.62 1.98 -9.10
C ASN A 141 26.09 0.77 -8.33
N LYS A 142 25.59 0.96 -7.10
CA LYS A 142 24.95 -0.12 -6.33
C LYS A 142 23.65 -0.61 -6.96
N ALA A 143 22.86 0.29 -7.54
CA ALA A 143 21.60 -0.06 -8.19
C ALA A 143 21.84 -0.87 -9.47
N ILE A 144 22.79 -0.46 -10.32
CA ILE A 144 23.21 -1.18 -11.53
C ILE A 144 23.70 -2.58 -11.18
N GLN A 145 24.60 -2.71 -10.20
CA GLN A 145 25.07 -4.01 -9.71
C GLN A 145 23.92 -4.90 -9.24
N LYS A 146 22.98 -4.35 -8.47
CA LYS A 146 21.84 -5.12 -7.96
C LYS A 146 20.86 -5.53 -9.06
N LEU A 147 20.75 -4.75 -10.12
CA LEU A 147 19.94 -5.07 -11.29
C LEU A 147 20.64 -6.03 -12.26
N ASN A 148 21.88 -6.45 -11.97
CA ASN A 148 22.74 -7.25 -12.85
C ASN A 148 22.90 -6.61 -14.24
N LEU A 149 22.97 -5.27 -14.28
CA LEU A 149 23.24 -4.52 -15.49
C LEU A 149 24.76 -4.35 -15.65
N ASP A 150 25.23 -4.26 -16.89
CA ASP A 150 26.65 -4.03 -17.17
C ASP A 150 27.08 -2.67 -16.61
N ILE A 151 28.18 -2.64 -15.86
CA ILE A 151 28.72 -1.44 -15.20
C ILE A 151 29.28 -0.47 -16.25
N THR A 152 29.63 -0.95 -17.45
CA THR A 152 30.11 -0.10 -18.56
C THR A 152 29.01 0.74 -19.21
N VAL A 153 27.73 0.55 -18.81
CA VAL A 153 26.58 1.29 -19.35
C VAL A 153 26.69 2.81 -19.13
N ILE A 154 27.37 3.25 -18.07
CA ILE A 154 27.48 4.68 -17.74
C ILE A 154 28.72 4.98 -16.90
N SER A 155 29.45 6.05 -17.25
CA SER A 155 30.60 6.54 -16.48
C SER A 155 30.19 7.40 -15.28
N ASP A 156 31.06 7.53 -14.28
CA ASP A 156 30.82 8.40 -13.11
C ASP A 156 30.64 9.89 -13.48
N ALA A 157 31.31 10.34 -14.55
CA ALA A 157 31.16 11.69 -15.07
C ALA A 157 29.75 11.90 -15.65
N GLU A 158 29.25 10.94 -16.42
CA GLU A 158 27.88 10.99 -16.96
C GLU A 158 26.84 10.93 -15.85
N ILE A 159 27.01 10.06 -14.84
CA ILE A 159 26.12 10.01 -13.67
C ILE A 159 26.02 11.40 -13.01
N SER A 160 27.16 12.08 -12.88
CA SER A 160 27.20 13.43 -12.29
C SER A 160 26.48 14.46 -13.16
N ASP A 161 26.64 14.39 -14.49
CA ASP A 161 25.91 15.26 -15.44
C ASP A 161 24.39 15.08 -15.32
N TYR A 162 23.91 13.82 -15.25
CA TYR A 162 22.49 13.53 -15.02
C TYR A 162 21.99 14.17 -13.72
N TYR A 163 22.76 14.06 -12.63
CA TYR A 163 22.37 14.68 -11.37
C TYR A 163 22.25 16.20 -11.49
N LEU A 164 23.25 16.85 -12.07
CA LEU A 164 23.27 18.30 -12.26
C LEU A 164 22.09 18.76 -13.12
N ARG A 165 21.83 18.08 -14.23
CA ARG A 165 20.72 18.37 -15.16
C ARG A 165 19.36 18.35 -14.48
N TYR A 166 19.13 17.41 -13.57
CA TYR A 166 17.84 17.26 -12.89
C TYR A 166 17.77 17.87 -11.50
N SER A 167 18.88 18.35 -10.93
CA SER A 167 18.96 18.87 -9.56
C SER A 167 17.89 19.92 -9.23
N SER A 168 17.59 20.82 -10.16
CA SER A 168 16.55 21.86 -10.03
C SER A 168 15.12 21.32 -9.93
N HIS A 169 14.89 20.05 -10.27
CA HIS A 169 13.60 19.38 -10.17
C HIS A 169 13.39 18.69 -8.82
N LYS A 170 14.40 18.65 -7.95
CA LYS A 170 14.34 17.97 -6.65
C LYS A 170 13.18 18.47 -5.79
N ASP A 171 13.00 19.78 -5.71
CA ASP A 171 11.91 20.38 -4.93
C ASP A 171 10.53 20.06 -5.52
N LYS A 172 10.41 20.07 -6.85
CA LYS A 172 9.18 19.68 -7.55
C LYS A 172 8.85 18.20 -7.28
N TYR A 173 9.86 17.33 -7.30
CA TYR A 173 9.69 15.92 -6.98
C TYR A 173 9.26 15.70 -5.53
N PHE A 174 9.83 16.44 -4.57
CA PHE A 174 9.41 16.37 -3.17
C PHE A 174 8.00 16.93 -2.96
N ALA A 175 7.61 17.99 -3.68
CA ALA A 175 6.23 18.48 -3.67
C ALA A 175 5.26 17.41 -4.20
N PHE A 176 5.58 16.77 -5.32
CA PHE A 176 4.80 15.66 -5.85
C PHE A 176 4.70 14.49 -4.86
N TYR A 177 5.80 14.11 -4.21
CA TYR A 177 5.80 13.06 -3.20
C TYR A 177 4.87 13.39 -2.02
N LYS A 178 4.87 14.64 -1.55
CA LYS A 178 3.97 15.10 -0.48
C LYS A 178 2.52 15.02 -0.93
N LEU A 179 2.18 15.54 -2.11
CA LEU A 179 0.83 15.44 -2.69
C LEU A 179 0.36 14.00 -2.81
N ARG A 180 1.23 13.11 -3.30
CA ARG A 180 0.97 11.67 -3.34
C ARG A 180 0.66 11.12 -1.96
N THR A 181 1.47 11.46 -0.94
CA THR A 181 1.28 10.97 0.43
C THR A 181 -0.09 11.38 1.01
N CYS A 182 -0.63 12.55 0.62
CA CYS A 182 -1.97 12.97 1.01
C CYS A 182 -3.10 12.06 0.49
N MET A 183 -2.86 11.26 -0.55
CA MET A 183 -3.84 10.28 -1.04
C MET A 183 -3.90 9.01 -0.18
N GLY A 184 -2.91 8.78 0.69
CA GLY A 184 -2.84 7.60 1.56
C GLY A 184 -4.10 7.38 2.39
N PRO A 185 -4.53 8.36 3.22
CA PRO A 185 -5.74 8.25 4.03
C PRO A 185 -7.02 8.01 3.22
N VAL A 186 -7.11 8.58 2.01
CA VAL A 186 -8.27 8.38 1.12
C VAL A 186 -8.37 6.92 0.67
N ILE A 187 -7.23 6.31 0.31
CA ILE A 187 -7.18 4.91 -0.10
C ILE A 187 -7.42 3.98 1.09
N GLU A 188 -6.86 4.29 2.27
CA GLU A 188 -7.15 3.55 3.50
C GLU A 188 -8.64 3.61 3.86
N ALA A 189 -9.25 4.80 3.80
CA ALA A 189 -10.67 4.97 4.04
C ALA A 189 -11.51 4.14 3.05
N LEU A 190 -11.15 4.10 1.77
CA LEU A 190 -11.85 3.27 0.78
C LEU A 190 -11.83 1.78 1.14
N ILE A 191 -10.66 1.24 1.56
CA ILE A 191 -10.54 -0.16 1.99
C ILE A 191 -11.38 -0.43 3.25
N GLN A 192 -11.37 0.49 4.21
CA GLN A 192 -12.11 0.32 5.45
C GLN A 192 -13.62 0.46 5.25
N LEU A 193 -14.06 1.35 4.36
CA LEU A 193 -15.46 1.51 3.96
C LEU A 193 -15.97 0.28 3.18
N ASP A 194 -15.15 -0.32 2.31
CA ASP A 194 -15.49 -1.57 1.64
C ASP A 194 -15.76 -2.70 2.65
N ARG A 195 -14.94 -2.81 3.69
CA ARG A 195 -15.11 -3.80 4.77
C ARG A 195 -16.30 -3.49 5.67
N LEU A 196 -16.54 -2.22 5.97
CA LEU A 196 -17.74 -1.80 6.70
C LEU A 196 -18.99 -2.14 5.91
N LEU A 197 -19.01 -1.87 4.61
CA LEU A 197 -20.13 -2.19 3.75
C LEU A 197 -20.35 -3.70 3.66
N PHE A 198 -19.28 -4.50 3.53
CA PHE A 198 -19.36 -5.95 3.61
C PHE A 198 -20.05 -6.43 4.88
N LEU A 199 -19.77 -5.86 6.05
CA LEU A 199 -20.44 -6.22 7.31
C LEU A 199 -21.91 -5.82 7.31
N LEU A 200 -22.24 -4.63 6.80
CA LEU A 200 -23.61 -4.14 6.70
C LEU A 200 -24.47 -4.92 5.69
N GLU A 201 -23.84 -5.60 4.73
CA GLU A 201 -24.52 -6.51 3.80
C GLU A 201 -24.94 -7.85 4.45
N GLN A 202 -24.48 -8.18 5.67
CA GLN A 202 -24.78 -9.46 6.31
C GLN A 202 -26.08 -9.43 7.11
N GLU A 203 -26.92 -10.45 6.95
CA GLU A 203 -28.23 -10.57 7.62
C GLU A 203 -28.12 -10.56 9.15
N ASN A 204 -27.05 -11.13 9.70
CA ASN A 204 -26.86 -11.27 11.15
C ASN A 204 -26.15 -10.06 11.79
N THR A 205 -25.73 -9.05 11.03
CA THR A 205 -25.14 -7.83 11.58
C THR A 205 -26.25 -6.90 12.09
N HIS A 206 -26.28 -6.66 13.41
CA HIS A 206 -27.16 -5.65 13.99
C HIS A 206 -26.63 -4.24 13.73
N SER A 207 -25.34 -4.04 13.97
CA SER A 207 -24.68 -2.75 13.73
C SER A 207 -23.20 -2.93 13.41
N ALA A 208 -22.67 -2.00 12.61
CA ALA A 208 -21.25 -1.92 12.30
C ALA A 208 -20.80 -0.46 12.19
N PHE A 209 -19.60 -0.16 12.66
CA PHE A 209 -19.06 1.19 12.77
C PHE A 209 -17.56 1.21 12.43
N LEU A 210 -17.11 2.33 11.85
CA LEU A 210 -15.70 2.65 11.72
C LEU A 210 -15.37 3.80 12.68
N ILE A 211 -14.53 3.54 13.67
CA ILE A 211 -14.25 4.48 14.77
C ILE A 211 -12.75 4.70 14.88
N GLU A 212 -12.33 5.96 15.06
CA GLU A 212 -10.96 6.28 15.43
C GLU A 212 -10.76 6.04 16.93
N ILE A 213 -9.90 5.09 17.28
CA ILE A 213 -9.66 4.65 18.66
C ILE A 213 -8.25 4.95 19.17
N PHE A 214 -7.33 5.38 18.30
CA PHE A 214 -5.97 5.76 18.68
C PHE A 214 -5.60 7.14 18.13
N ASP A 215 -4.58 7.76 18.72
CA ASP A 215 -3.97 8.97 18.17
C ASP A 215 -3.19 8.60 16.87
N PRO A 216 -3.46 9.27 15.73
CA PRO A 216 -2.85 8.93 14.44
C PRO A 216 -1.35 9.25 14.33
N VAL A 217 -0.80 10.06 15.24
CA VAL A 217 0.65 10.33 15.32
C VAL A 217 1.35 9.17 16.05
N ILE A 218 0.78 8.72 17.17
CA ILE A 218 1.28 7.61 17.99
C ILE A 218 1.07 6.28 17.28
N SER A 219 -0.16 5.97 16.88
CA SER A 219 -0.55 4.80 16.10
C SER A 219 -1.26 5.26 14.82
N PRO A 220 -0.53 5.39 13.70
CA PRO A 220 -1.11 5.76 12.40
C PRO A 220 -2.23 4.84 11.92
N ARG A 221 -2.36 3.67 12.54
CA ARG A 221 -3.48 2.75 12.35
C ARG A 221 -4.49 2.97 13.46
N CYS A 222 -5.19 4.09 13.34
CA CYS A 222 -6.08 4.58 14.39
C CYS A 222 -7.53 4.11 14.23
N TYR A 223 -7.95 3.66 13.05
CA TYR A 223 -9.32 3.22 12.81
C TYR A 223 -9.56 1.76 13.16
N SER A 224 -10.61 1.51 13.93
CA SER A 224 -11.16 0.19 14.23
C SER A 224 -12.51 -0.01 13.58
N LEU A 225 -12.69 -1.18 12.97
CA LEU A 225 -13.97 -1.66 12.49
C LEU A 225 -14.62 -2.48 13.61
N ILE A 226 -15.76 -2.00 14.09
CA ILE A 226 -16.54 -2.62 15.17
C ILE A 226 -17.83 -3.17 14.57
N ALA A 227 -18.20 -4.40 14.90
CA ALA A 227 -19.51 -4.95 14.53
C ALA A 227 -20.12 -5.76 15.66
N ILE A 228 -21.45 -5.73 15.73
CA ILE A 228 -22.26 -6.44 16.72
C ILE A 228 -23.31 -7.22 15.94
N LYS A 229 -23.43 -8.52 16.23
CA LYS A 229 -24.48 -9.37 15.67
C LYS A 229 -25.78 -9.25 16.43
N GLN A 230 -26.90 -9.49 15.75
CA GLN A 230 -28.19 -9.65 16.41
C GLN A 230 -28.11 -10.80 17.41
N THR A 231 -28.52 -10.57 18.66
CA THR A 231 -28.64 -11.65 19.62
C THR A 231 -29.97 -12.36 19.40
N SER A 232 -30.00 -13.68 19.61
CA SER A 232 -31.18 -14.52 19.38
C SER A 232 -32.43 -14.15 20.22
N ASN A 233 -32.32 -13.17 21.13
CA ASN A 233 -33.43 -12.63 21.93
C ASN A 233 -34.09 -11.37 21.36
N GLU A 234 -33.65 -10.85 20.21
CA GLU A 234 -34.17 -9.60 19.62
C GLU A 234 -34.99 -9.80 18.32
N ARG A 235 -35.43 -11.02 18.03
CA ARG A 235 -36.42 -11.28 16.96
C ARG A 235 -37.81 -10.89 17.50
N PHE A 236 -38.22 -9.66 17.25
CA PHE A 236 -39.60 -9.20 17.40
C PHE A 236 -40.46 -9.65 16.21
#